data_AF-A0A2V8MMG6-F1
#
_entry.id   AF-A0A2V8MMG6-F1
#
_cell.length_a   1.000
_cell.length_b   1.000
_cell.length_c   1.000
_cell.angle_alpha   90.00
_cell.angle_beta   90.00
_cell.angle_gamma   90.00
#
_symmetry.space_group_name_H-M   'P 1'
#
loop_
_entity.id
_entity.type
_entity.pdbx_description
1 polymer ?
#
loop_
_entity_poly.entity_id
_entity_poly.type
_entity_poly.pdbx_seq_one_letter_code
_entity_poly.pdbx_strand_id
1 'polypeptide(L)'
;AQTFFTYPRELSEILRNWLEFYPDKILFGTDAFSFGPEVDWGEVAWLSNTAARQALALALTGMMNDGEITREHALELARMVLRENAIKLYGFKFAKVLNGGPADLRPRT
;
A
#
# COMPACT_ATOMS: atom_id res chain seq x y z
N ALA A 1 -1.17 12.40 -3.76
CA ALA A 1 -2.28 12.02 -4.68
C ALA A 1 -1.91 11.19 -5.95
N GLN A 2 -0.69 10.66 -6.15
CA GLN A 2 -0.32 9.92 -7.39
C GLN A 2 -1.25 8.72 -7.69
N THR A 3 -1.65 7.97 -6.67
CA THR A 3 -2.54 6.80 -6.76
C THR A 3 -3.99 7.13 -7.12
N PHE A 4 -4.43 8.37 -6.88
CA PHE A 4 -5.79 8.81 -7.19
C PHE A 4 -5.95 9.18 -8.67
N PHE A 5 -4.89 9.73 -9.29
CA PHE A 5 -4.93 10.25 -10.66
C PHE A 5 -4.33 9.31 -11.71
N THR A 6 -3.69 8.20 -11.31
CA THR A 6 -2.99 7.29 -12.23
C THR A 6 -3.73 5.97 -12.36
N TYR A 7 -3.94 5.49 -13.59
CA TYR A 7 -4.52 4.16 -13.79
C TYR A 7 -3.61 3.06 -13.22
N PRO A 8 -4.16 1.97 -12.65
CA PRO A 8 -3.35 0.93 -12.01
C PRO A 8 -2.28 0.29 -12.92
N ARG A 9 -2.54 0.16 -14.22
CA ARG A 9 -1.58 -0.39 -15.19
C ARG A 9 -0.39 0.55 -15.41
N GLU A 10 -0.61 1.86 -15.47
CA GLU A 10 0.46 2.84 -15.61
C GLU A 10 1.27 2.93 -14.31
N LEU A 11 0.59 2.97 -13.17
CA LEU A 11 1.24 2.96 -11.86
C LEU A 11 2.07 1.69 -11.65
N SER A 12 1.67 0.55 -12.20
CA SER A 12 2.42 -0.69 -12.04
C SER A 12 3.78 -0.68 -12.74
N GLU A 13 3.91 0.00 -13.88
CA GLU A 13 5.21 0.18 -14.54
C GLU A 13 6.16 1.03 -13.69
N ILE A 14 5.64 2.09 -13.07
CA ILE A 14 6.40 2.93 -12.15
C ILE A 14 6.86 2.11 -10.94
N LEU A 15 5.93 1.35 -10.33
CA LEU A 15 6.23 0.52 -9.16
C LEU A 15 7.26 -0.57 -9.48
N ARG A 16 7.16 -1.22 -10.64
CA ARG A 16 8.15 -2.22 -11.08
C ARG A 16 9.55 -1.60 -11.14
N ASN A 17 9.69 -0.48 -11.85
CA ASN A 17 10.97 0.21 -11.95
C ASN A 17 11.55 0.54 -10.57
N TRP A 18 10.74 1.02 -9.64
CA TRP A 18 11.24 1.31 -8.28
C TRP A 18 11.64 0.06 -7.51
N LEU A 19 10.88 -1.03 -7.64
CA LEU A 19 11.13 -2.31 -6.97
C LEU A 19 12.43 -2.97 -7.42
N GLU A 20 12.82 -2.78 -8.68
CA GLU A 20 14.09 -3.29 -9.23
C GLU A 20 15.32 -2.63 -8.59
N PHE A 21 15.24 -1.34 -8.24
CA PHE A 21 16.38 -0.58 -7.71
C PHE A 21 16.40 -0.45 -6.19
N TYR A 22 15.28 -0.07 -5.56
CA TYR A 22 15.25 0.34 -4.15
C TYR A 22 13.98 -0.13 -3.42
N PRO A 23 13.72 -1.45 -3.33
CA PRO A 23 12.49 -1.97 -2.74
C PRO A 23 12.30 -1.59 -1.25
N ASP A 24 13.37 -1.33 -0.51
CA ASP A 24 13.33 -0.92 0.91
C ASP A 24 13.02 0.56 1.12
N LYS A 25 12.94 1.35 0.04
CA LYS A 25 12.65 2.80 0.10
C LYS A 25 11.22 3.15 -0.32
N ILE A 26 10.47 2.18 -0.83
CA ILE A 26 9.11 2.42 -1.33
C ILE A 26 8.12 2.36 -0.16
N LEU A 27 7.30 3.39 -0.07
CA LEU A 27 6.24 3.51 0.93
C LEU A 27 4.90 3.72 0.22
N PHE A 28 3.84 3.31 0.90
CA PHE A 28 2.48 3.59 0.47
C PHE A 28 1.78 4.55 1.45
N GLY A 29 1.10 5.55 0.89
CA GLY A 29 0.21 6.46 1.59
C GLY A 29 -0.78 7.08 0.60
N THR A 30 -2.05 7.22 1.00
CA THR A 30 -3.09 7.75 0.09
C THR A 30 -2.98 9.25 -0.12
N ASP A 31 -2.53 9.99 0.90
CA ASP A 31 -2.55 11.45 0.90
C ASP A 31 -3.96 11.97 0.55
N ALA A 32 -4.97 11.34 1.16
CA ALA A 32 -6.37 11.61 0.88
C ALA A 32 -6.86 12.84 1.65
N PHE A 33 -7.56 13.72 0.94
CA PHE A 33 -8.24 14.90 1.46
C PHE A 33 -9.52 15.14 0.65
N SER A 34 -10.42 15.99 1.15
CA SER A 34 -11.65 16.35 0.44
C SER A 34 -11.34 17.37 -0.65
N PHE A 35 -11.84 17.13 -1.86
CA PHE A 35 -11.77 18.09 -2.98
C PHE A 35 -12.99 19.02 -3.04
N GLY A 36 -13.99 18.78 -2.19
CA GLY A 36 -15.27 19.50 -2.19
C GLY A 36 -16.39 18.62 -1.63
N PRO A 37 -17.62 19.16 -1.55
CA PRO A 37 -18.78 18.38 -1.09
C PRO A 37 -19.13 17.20 -2.01
N GLU A 38 -18.70 17.22 -3.27
CA GLU A 38 -18.94 16.16 -4.24
C GLU A 38 -17.95 14.99 -4.11
N VAL A 39 -16.74 15.24 -3.62
CA VAL A 39 -15.67 14.23 -3.49
C VAL A 39 -15.00 14.39 -2.13
N ASP A 40 -15.47 13.60 -1.17
CA ASP A 40 -14.93 13.58 0.19
C ASP A 40 -13.68 12.70 0.31
N TRP A 41 -12.90 12.93 1.37
CA TRP A 41 -11.63 12.24 1.61
C TRP A 41 -11.78 10.72 1.69
N GLY A 42 -12.94 10.22 2.15
CA GLY A 42 -13.22 8.78 2.25
C GLY A 42 -13.22 8.08 0.90
N GLU A 43 -13.81 8.71 -0.13
CA GLU A 43 -13.83 8.18 -1.49
C GLU A 43 -12.43 8.20 -2.11
N VAL A 44 -11.70 9.31 -1.93
CA VAL A 44 -10.31 9.46 -2.37
C VAL A 44 -9.42 8.37 -1.75
N ALA A 45 -9.56 8.14 -0.44
CA ALA A 45 -8.81 7.12 0.28
C ALA A 45 -9.15 5.71 -0.22
N TRP A 46 -10.43 5.42 -0.45
CA TRP A 46 -10.88 4.12 -0.95
C TRP A 46 -10.37 3.83 -2.36
N LEU A 47 -10.53 4.78 -3.29
CA LEU A 47 -10.03 4.64 -4.66
C LEU A 47 -8.51 4.48 -4.68
N SER A 48 -7.79 5.33 -3.95
CA SER A 48 -6.32 5.30 -3.87
C SER A 48 -5.80 3.98 -3.30
N ASN A 49 -6.43 3.45 -2.25
CA ASN A 49 -6.07 2.15 -1.66
C ASN A 49 -6.29 1.00 -2.65
N THR A 50 -7.40 1.03 -3.38
CA THR A 50 -7.75 0.01 -4.36
C THR A 50 -6.76 0.03 -5.53
N ALA A 51 -6.55 1.20 -6.12
CA ALA A 51 -5.65 1.38 -7.26
C ALA A 51 -4.21 1.00 -6.93
N ALA A 52 -3.70 1.38 -5.76
CA ALA A 52 -2.34 1.04 -5.35
C ALA A 52 -2.11 -0.46 -5.18
N ARG A 53 -3.07 -1.18 -4.57
CA ARG A 53 -2.98 -2.64 -4.40
C ARG A 53 -3.04 -3.37 -5.73
N GLN A 54 -3.90 -2.91 -6.65
CA GLN A 54 -3.98 -3.45 -8.01
C GLN A 54 -2.69 -3.20 -8.79
N ALA A 55 -2.15 -1.98 -8.75
CA ALA A 55 -0.91 -1.62 -9.42
C ALA A 55 0.28 -2.46 -8.90
N LEU A 56 0.40 -2.59 -7.58
CA LEU A 56 1.45 -3.41 -6.97
C LEU A 56 1.32 -4.88 -7.35
N ALA A 57 0.09 -5.42 -7.36
CA ALA A 57 -0.15 -6.80 -7.81
C ALA A 57 0.26 -6.99 -9.28
N LEU A 58 -0.12 -6.06 -10.17
CA LEU A 58 0.28 -6.11 -11.58
C LEU A 58 1.80 -6.08 -11.76
N ALA A 59 2.50 -5.20 -11.02
CA ALA A 59 3.96 -5.08 -11.08
C ALA A 59 4.63 -6.40 -10.65
N LEU A 60 4.27 -6.91 -9.47
CA LEU A 60 4.85 -8.13 -8.90
C LEU A 60 4.53 -9.37 -9.75
N THR A 61 3.32 -9.46 -10.32
CA THR A 61 2.98 -10.53 -11.27
C THR A 61 3.80 -10.43 -12.55
N GLY A 62 4.02 -9.22 -13.09
CA GLY A 62 4.91 -9.01 -14.23
C GLY A 62 6.33 -9.52 -13.96
N MET A 63 6.93 -9.10 -12.85
CA MET A 63 8.27 -9.53 -12.44
C MET A 63 8.36 -11.06 -12.23
N MET A 64 7.31 -11.69 -11.68
CA MET A 64 7.26 -13.15 -11.56
C MET A 64 7.19 -13.84 -12.93
N ASN A 65 6.37 -13.33 -13.85
CA ASN A 65 6.24 -13.90 -15.20
C ASN A 65 7.55 -13.79 -15.99
N ASP A 66 8.31 -12.73 -15.76
CA ASP A 66 9.61 -12.50 -16.38
C ASP A 66 10.75 -13.29 -15.69
N GLY A 67 10.44 -14.00 -14.59
CA GLY A 67 11.39 -14.83 -13.85
C GLY A 67 12.36 -14.05 -12.96
N GLU A 68 12.12 -12.77 -12.72
CA GLU A 68 12.99 -11.89 -11.93
C GLU A 68 12.87 -12.17 -10.43
N ILE A 69 11.67 -12.55 -9.97
CA ILE A 69 11.38 -12.85 -8.56
C ILE A 69 10.53 -14.11 -8.41
N THR A 70 10.67 -14.80 -7.28
CA THR A 70 9.79 -15.91 -6.92
C THR A 70 8.49 -15.39 -6.28
N ARG A 71 7.51 -16.29 -6.10
CA ARG A 71 6.26 -15.98 -5.39
C ARG A 71 6.51 -15.56 -3.95
N GLU A 72 7.45 -16.21 -3.28
CA GLU A 72 7.82 -15.93 -1.89
C GLU A 72 8.37 -14.50 -1.78
N HIS A 73 9.26 -14.13 -2.71
CA HIS A 73 9.84 -12.79 -2.76
C HIS A 73 8.78 -11.74 -3.14
N ALA A 74 7.86 -12.03 -4.07
CA ALA A 74 6.75 -11.14 -4.39
C ALA A 74 5.87 -10.84 -3.16
N LEU A 75 5.58 -11.86 -2.34
CA LEU A 75 4.82 -11.67 -1.09
C LEU A 75 5.59 -10.83 -0.06
N GLU A 76 6.92 -10.98 0.01
CA GLU A 76 7.78 -10.13 0.84
C GLU A 76 7.73 -8.68 0.41
N LEU A 77 7.98 -8.40 -0.87
CA LEU A 77 7.91 -7.05 -1.44
C LEU A 77 6.55 -6.39 -1.21
N ALA A 78 5.45 -7.15 -1.37
CA ALA A 78 4.12 -6.66 -1.09
C ALA A 78 3.94 -6.20 0.37
N ARG A 79 4.47 -6.96 1.34
CA ARG A 79 4.42 -6.57 2.76
C ARG A 79 5.34 -5.39 3.06
N MET A 80 6.52 -5.35 2.45
CA MET A 80 7.45 -4.24 2.57
C MET A 80 6.81 -2.92 2.15
N VAL A 81 6.30 -2.85 0.93
CA VAL A 81 5.69 -1.64 0.35
C VAL A 81 4.46 -1.19 1.14
N LEU A 82 3.56 -2.11 1.45
CA LEU A 82 2.27 -1.77 2.06
C LEU A 82 2.33 -1.56 3.56
N ARG A 83 3.46 -1.89 4.22
CA ARG A 83 3.51 -1.90 5.68
C ARG A 83 4.91 -1.78 6.29
N GLU A 84 5.80 -2.71 5.99
CA GLU A 84 7.01 -2.91 6.81
C GLU A 84 8.02 -1.78 6.62
N ASN A 85 8.17 -1.24 5.41
CA ASN A 85 9.04 -0.09 5.15
C ASN A 85 8.59 1.14 5.94
N ALA A 86 7.28 1.40 6.02
CA ALA A 86 6.73 2.51 6.80
C ALA A 86 6.96 2.32 8.30
N ILE A 87 6.75 1.10 8.80
CA ILE A 87 7.03 0.76 10.20
C ILE A 87 8.50 1.00 10.55
N LYS A 88 9.40 0.55 9.67
CA LYS A 88 10.85 0.70 9.85
C LYS A 88 11.27 2.17 9.83
N LEU A 89 10.78 2.95 8.86
CA LEU A 89 11.15 4.34 8.71
C LEU A 89 10.61 5.22 9.85
N TYR A 90 9.34 5.05 10.21
CA TYR A 90 8.68 5.90 11.21
C TYR A 90 8.80 5.38 12.65
N GLY A 91 9.46 4.23 12.85
CA GLY A 91 9.66 3.64 14.17
C GLY A 91 8.38 3.18 14.86
N PHE A 92 7.36 2.77 14.09
CA PHE A 92 6.10 2.30 14.66
C PHE A 92 6.30 1.00 15.45
N LYS A 93 5.86 0.98 16.70
CA LYS A 93 5.87 -0.23 17.51
C LYS A 93 4.63 -1.07 17.19
N PHE A 94 4.81 -2.37 17.02
CA PHE A 94 3.68 -3.28 16.89
C PHE A 94 2.86 -3.25 18.19
N ALA A 95 1.56 -2.97 18.09
CA ALA A 95 0.65 -3.30 19.17
C ALA A 95 0.68 -4.83 19.34
N LYS A 96 1.01 -5.31 20.54
CA LYS A 96 0.88 -6.73 20.89
C LYS A 96 -0.59 -7.08 20.67
N VAL A 97 -0.90 -8.12 19.88
CA VAL A 97 -2.27 -8.64 19.79
C VAL A 97 -2.67 -8.97 21.23
N LEU A 98 -3.66 -8.23 21.74
CA LEU A 98 -4.20 -8.48 23.07
C LEU A 98 -4.95 -9.81 22.97
N ASN A 99 -4.31 -10.88 23.45
CA ASN A 99 -5.02 -12.13 23.72
C ASN A 99 -6.06 -11.85 24.82
N GLY A 100 -7.32 -11.67 24.43
CA GLY A 100 -8.46 -11.75 25.35
C GLY A 100 -9.59 -10.74 25.10
N GLY A 101 -10.59 -11.14 24.30
CA GLY A 101 -11.94 -10.56 24.29
C GLY A 101 -12.14 -9.34 23.37
N PRO A 102 -13.37 -9.10 22.88
CA PRO A 102 -13.64 -7.99 21.98
C PRO A 102 -13.49 -6.68 22.73
N ALA A 103 -12.48 -5.89 22.36
CA ALA A 103 -12.41 -4.49 22.78
C ALA A 103 -13.58 -3.74 22.14
N ASP A 104 -14.55 -3.33 22.95
CA ASP A 104 -15.63 -2.43 22.55
C ASP A 104 -15.00 -1.08 22.17
N LEU A 105 -14.78 -0.88 20.87
CA LEU A 105 -14.20 0.34 20.29
C LEU A 105 -15.28 1.41 20.04
N ARG A 106 -16.30 1.50 20.89
CA ARG A 106 -17.22 2.64 20.83
C ARG A 106 -16.49 3.90 21.32
N PRO A 107 -16.64 5.04 20.63
CA PRO A 107 -16.11 6.31 21.10
C PRO A 107 -16.78 6.68 22.42
N ARG A 108 -15.97 7.02 23.43
CA ARG A 108 -16.49 7.59 24.67
C ARG A 108 -16.99 9.00 24.37
N THR A 109 -18.31 9.17 24.35
CA THR A 109 -18.98 10.47 24.47
C THR A 109 -18.97 10.92 25.92
#